data_AF-A0A0L0S817-F1
#
_entry.id   AF-A0A0L0S817-F1
#
_cell.length_a   1.000
_cell.length_b   1.000
_cell.length_c   1.000
_cell.angle_alpha   90.00
_cell.angle_beta   90.00
_cell.angle_gamma   90.00
#
_symmetry.space_group_name_H-M   'P 1'
#
loop_
_entity.id
_entity.type
_entity.pdbx_description
1 polymer ?
#
loop_
_entity_poly.entity_id
_entity_poly.type
_entity_poly.pdbx_seq_one_letter_code
_entity_poly.pdbx_strand_id
1 'polypeptide(L)'
;MRLRRAWRRVQQFFVYTFPSPEQEAVYRSYYHRKLRDRFIITNLTVTVAWCLVAGMSPLTRKGTATGSDPYGISSFWYQHIPGFVAVVLPIVALHGFHLEGATLEVFATIYVSTVITVAIAMDAAARYLTNNPLVQMFLFMGYLSAIMSATTLRLRPRIHLSVIGMATVIDMLRWAILAALGRAGTAIAVVGVSCAAMVLSITLTLFNESAQRRYFYLRRLVELDAVALGGSGGGHGARGKG
;
A
#
# COMPACT_ATOMS: atom_id res chain seq x y z
N MET A 1 20.62 -14.81 27.24
CA MET A 1 19.33 -14.34 27.82
C MET A 1 18.87 -12.94 27.35
N ARG A 2 19.76 -11.95 27.12
CA ARG A 2 19.38 -10.58 26.73
C ARG A 2 18.65 -10.48 25.37
N LEU A 3 19.11 -11.21 24.35
CA LEU A 3 18.47 -11.28 23.02
C LEU A 3 17.02 -11.79 23.06
N ARG A 4 16.73 -12.83 23.85
CA ARG A 4 15.36 -13.37 24.00
C ARG A 4 14.41 -12.35 24.64
N ARG A 5 14.89 -11.54 25.60
CA ARG A 5 14.08 -10.48 26.22
C ARG A 5 13.84 -9.32 25.25
N ALA A 6 14.86 -8.91 24.49
CA ALA A 6 14.72 -7.88 23.45
C ALA A 6 13.73 -8.33 22.35
N TRP A 7 13.84 -9.57 21.88
CA TRP A 7 12.94 -10.16 20.91
C TRP A 7 11.48 -10.20 21.39
N ARG A 8 11.24 -10.59 22.66
CA ARG A 8 9.89 -10.55 23.25
C ARG A 8 9.31 -9.14 23.28
N ARG A 9 10.11 -8.11 23.61
CA ARG A 9 9.66 -6.72 23.59
C ARG A 9 9.30 -6.25 22.17
N VAL A 10 10.09 -6.64 21.18
CA VAL A 10 9.81 -6.35 19.76
C VAL A 10 8.50 -7.01 19.32
N GLN A 11 8.30 -8.29 19.66
CA GLN A 11 7.04 -8.99 19.38
C GLN A 11 5.85 -8.31 20.05
N GLN A 12 5.96 -7.96 21.34
CA GLN A 12 4.91 -7.23 22.07
C GLN A 12 4.65 -5.82 21.50
N PHE A 13 5.67 -5.20 20.91
CA PHE A 13 5.52 -3.91 20.28
C PHE A 13 4.73 -4.01 18.98
N PHE A 14 5.07 -4.96 18.10
CA PHE A 14 4.41 -5.10 16.79
C PHE A 14 3.09 -5.86 16.85
N VAL A 15 2.87 -6.69 17.87
CA VAL A 15 1.70 -7.54 18.01
C VAL A 15 0.91 -7.11 19.25
N TYR A 16 0.28 -5.93 19.16
CA TYR A 16 -0.69 -5.54 20.18
C TYR A 16 -1.97 -6.37 20.03
N THR A 17 -2.31 -7.12 21.06
CA THR A 17 -3.57 -7.87 21.19
C THR A 17 -4.50 -7.12 22.14
N PHE A 18 -5.76 -6.94 21.74
CA PHE A 18 -6.74 -6.37 22.66
C PHE A 18 -6.97 -7.29 23.87
N PRO A 19 -7.26 -6.73 25.06
CA PRO A 19 -7.60 -7.49 26.26
C PRO A 19 -8.82 -8.41 26.09
N SER A 20 -9.80 -8.04 25.25
CA SER A 20 -11.00 -8.85 25.01
C SER A 20 -11.32 -9.04 23.52
N PRO A 21 -11.91 -10.20 23.15
CA PRO A 21 -12.32 -10.47 21.77
C PRO A 21 -13.43 -9.52 21.27
N GLU A 22 -14.28 -9.02 22.17
CA GLU A 22 -15.30 -8.01 21.84
C GLU A 22 -14.66 -6.69 21.40
N GLN A 23 -13.58 -6.25 22.04
CA GLN A 23 -12.86 -5.05 21.63
C GLN A 23 -12.23 -5.20 20.25
N GLU A 24 -11.71 -6.38 19.91
CA GLU A 24 -11.22 -6.70 18.56
C GLU A 24 -12.36 -6.64 17.52
N ALA A 25 -13.58 -7.11 17.86
CA ALA A 25 -14.73 -7.02 16.96
C ALA A 25 -15.15 -5.57 16.67
N VAL A 26 -15.18 -4.71 17.70
CA VAL A 26 -15.47 -3.28 17.51
C VAL A 26 -14.33 -2.55 16.77
N TYR A 27 -13.07 -2.94 17.00
CA TYR A 27 -11.96 -2.42 16.20
C TYR A 27 -12.10 -2.78 14.72
N ARG A 28 -12.56 -4.00 14.39
CA ARG A 28 -12.78 -4.42 13.01
C ARG A 28 -13.85 -3.61 12.31
N SER A 29 -14.99 -3.35 12.96
CA SER A 29 -16.03 -2.50 12.36
C SER A 29 -15.53 -1.07 12.14
N TYR A 30 -14.78 -0.53 13.10
CA TYR A 30 -14.11 0.77 12.96
C TYR A 30 -13.10 0.79 11.80
N TYR A 31 -12.29 -0.26 11.65
CA TYR A 31 -11.35 -0.43 10.55
C TYR A 31 -12.07 -0.40 9.20
N HIS A 32 -13.13 -1.19 9.03
CA HIS A 32 -13.88 -1.23 7.77
C HIS A 32 -14.52 0.11 7.41
N ARG A 33 -15.05 0.84 8.40
CA ARG A 33 -15.58 2.19 8.19
C ARG A 33 -14.50 3.15 7.66
N LYS A 34 -13.29 3.06 8.21
CA LYS A 34 -12.15 3.90 7.79
C LYS A 34 -11.47 3.43 6.50
N LEU A 35 -11.67 2.17 6.10
CA LEU A 35 -11.03 1.61 4.92
C LEU A 35 -11.48 2.34 3.65
N ARG A 36 -12.76 2.75 3.58
CA ARG A 36 -13.30 3.51 2.44
C ARG A 36 -12.58 4.83 2.25
N ASP A 37 -12.43 5.62 3.31
CA ASP A 37 -11.73 6.90 3.25
C ASP A 37 -10.26 6.71 2.87
N ARG A 38 -9.58 5.71 3.45
CA ARG A 38 -8.19 5.38 3.10
C ARG A 38 -8.05 4.96 1.64
N PHE A 39 -9.02 4.22 1.13
CA PHE A 39 -9.05 3.79 -0.26
C PHE A 39 -9.21 4.98 -1.21
N ILE A 40 -10.15 5.88 -0.91
CA ILE A 40 -10.34 7.13 -1.68
C ILE A 40 -9.09 8.00 -1.63
N ILE A 41 -8.54 8.27 -0.44
CA ILE A 41 -7.34 9.10 -0.27
C ILE A 41 -6.14 8.49 -0.98
N THR A 42 -5.94 7.18 -0.87
CA THR A 42 -4.83 6.50 -1.56
C THR A 42 -4.99 6.65 -3.07
N ASN A 43 -6.16 6.36 -3.62
CA ASN A 43 -6.37 6.48 -5.06
C ASN A 43 -6.23 7.92 -5.55
N LEU A 44 -6.72 8.91 -4.81
CA LEU A 44 -6.56 10.32 -5.16
C LEU A 44 -5.07 10.70 -5.16
N THR A 45 -4.32 10.28 -4.14
CA THR A 45 -2.88 10.56 -4.03
C THR A 45 -2.11 9.90 -5.16
N VAL A 46 -2.42 8.64 -5.48
CA VAL A 46 -1.82 7.89 -6.60
C VAL A 46 -2.17 8.56 -7.94
N THR A 47 -3.41 9.04 -8.09
CA THR A 47 -3.85 9.75 -9.30
C THR A 47 -3.07 11.05 -9.49
N VAL A 48 -2.95 11.87 -8.44
CA VAL A 48 -2.20 13.12 -8.50
C VAL A 48 -0.73 12.84 -8.81
N ALA A 49 -0.12 11.87 -8.13
CA ALA A 49 1.26 11.47 -8.38
C ALA A 49 1.45 11.00 -9.83
N TRP A 50 0.54 10.18 -10.35
CA TRP A 50 0.57 9.73 -11.74
C TRP A 50 0.42 10.87 -12.73
N CYS A 51 -0.55 11.78 -12.54
CA CYS A 51 -0.74 12.95 -13.40
C CYS A 51 0.50 13.85 -13.43
N LEU A 52 1.15 14.08 -12.28
CA LEU A 52 2.39 14.86 -12.20
C LEU A 52 3.52 14.19 -12.98
N VAL A 53 3.69 12.88 -12.76
CA VAL A 53 4.70 12.08 -13.42
C VAL A 53 4.47 12.01 -14.94
N ALA A 54 3.22 11.84 -15.37
CA ALA A 54 2.81 11.85 -16.77
C ALA A 54 3.02 13.22 -17.41
N GLY A 55 2.68 14.32 -16.71
CA GLY A 55 2.89 15.69 -17.18
C GLY A 55 4.36 16.07 -17.34
N MET A 56 5.26 15.48 -16.55
CA MET A 56 6.71 15.69 -16.67
C MET A 56 7.38 14.85 -17.77
N SER A 57 6.76 13.74 -18.18
CA SER A 57 7.32 12.79 -19.17
C SER A 57 7.63 13.39 -20.57
N PRO A 58 6.82 14.32 -21.14
CA PRO A 58 7.15 15.00 -22.39
C PRO A 58 8.41 15.87 -22.30
N LEU A 59 8.69 16.45 -21.11
CA LEU A 59 9.86 17.30 -20.89
C LEU A 59 11.16 16.49 -20.85
N THR A 60 11.10 15.24 -20.36
CA THR A 60 12.26 14.34 -20.29
C THR A 60 12.51 13.56 -21.58
N ARG A 61 11.47 13.36 -22.42
CA ARG A 61 11.59 12.72 -23.74
C ARG A 61 12.33 13.56 -24.79
N LYS A 62 12.24 14.90 -24.73
CA LYS A 62 12.92 15.79 -25.70
C LYS A 62 14.46 15.67 -25.69
N GLY A 63 15.06 15.10 -24.64
CA GLY A 63 16.52 14.93 -24.53
C GLY A 63 17.05 13.53 -24.87
N THR A 64 16.21 12.55 -25.23
CA THR A 64 16.59 11.11 -25.19
C THR A 64 16.18 10.28 -26.41
N ALA A 65 15.70 10.92 -27.48
CA ALA A 65 15.34 10.24 -28.73
C ALA A 65 16.60 9.83 -29.51
N THR A 66 17.30 8.79 -29.08
CA THR A 66 18.52 8.28 -29.74
C THR A 66 18.42 6.82 -30.19
N GLY A 67 17.21 6.27 -30.39
CA GLY A 67 17.09 4.92 -30.96
C GLY A 67 15.70 4.56 -31.46
N SER A 68 15.67 3.63 -32.42
CA SER A 68 14.46 2.94 -32.85
C SER A 68 13.89 2.12 -31.68
N ASP A 69 12.64 2.37 -31.31
CA ASP A 69 11.89 1.59 -30.32
C ASP A 69 10.84 0.72 -31.03
N PRO A 70 11.23 -0.45 -31.60
CA PRO A 70 10.35 -1.28 -32.40
C PRO A 70 9.20 -1.91 -31.60
N TYR A 71 9.31 -1.94 -30.27
CA TYR A 71 8.32 -2.55 -29.37
C TYR A 71 7.43 -1.52 -28.68
N GLY A 72 7.63 -0.21 -28.91
CA GLY A 72 6.82 0.85 -28.33
C GLY A 72 6.91 0.98 -26.81
N ILE A 73 8.01 0.52 -26.19
CA ILE A 73 8.20 0.50 -24.73
C ILE A 73 8.52 1.89 -24.19
N SER A 74 9.17 2.70 -25.02
CA SER A 74 9.37 4.11 -24.73
C SER A 74 8.07 4.90 -24.87
N SER A 75 6.99 4.33 -25.43
CA SER A 75 5.71 5.02 -25.64
C SER A 75 5.15 5.56 -24.34
N PHE A 76 4.48 6.72 -24.42
CA PHE A 76 3.82 7.34 -23.29
C PHE A 76 2.84 6.36 -22.63
N TRP A 77 2.00 5.70 -23.44
CA TRP A 77 1.02 4.75 -22.94
C TRP A 77 1.68 3.58 -22.21
N TYR A 78 2.73 2.98 -22.77
CA TYR A 78 3.45 1.90 -22.08
C TYR A 78 4.00 2.36 -20.71
N GLN A 79 4.66 3.50 -20.64
CA GLN A 79 5.22 4.00 -19.38
C GLN A 79 4.16 4.31 -18.32
N HIS A 80 2.96 4.69 -18.74
CA HIS A 80 1.92 5.21 -17.84
C HIS A 80 0.73 4.26 -17.63
N ILE A 81 0.65 3.12 -18.34
CA ILE A 81 -0.40 2.09 -18.15
C ILE A 81 -0.53 1.62 -16.70
N PRO A 82 0.54 1.33 -15.92
CA PRO A 82 0.39 0.88 -14.54
C PRO A 82 -0.38 1.89 -13.69
N GLY A 83 -0.07 3.17 -13.88
CA GLY A 83 -0.77 4.24 -13.17
C GLY A 83 -2.18 4.48 -13.71
N PHE A 84 -2.42 4.32 -15.02
CA PHE A 84 -3.78 4.34 -15.56
C PHE A 84 -4.65 3.23 -14.96
N VAL A 85 -4.14 1.99 -14.86
CA VAL A 85 -4.84 0.88 -14.19
C VAL A 85 -5.07 1.20 -12.71
N ALA A 86 -4.06 1.77 -12.03
CA ALA A 86 -4.17 2.20 -10.64
C ALA A 86 -5.21 3.33 -10.43
N VAL A 87 -5.49 4.12 -11.45
CA VAL A 87 -6.42 5.26 -11.36
C VAL A 87 -7.83 4.89 -11.83
N VAL A 88 -7.98 4.26 -12.99
CA VAL A 88 -9.28 4.05 -13.62
C VAL A 88 -10.06 2.91 -12.97
N LEU A 89 -9.39 1.80 -12.66
CA LEU A 89 -10.04 0.60 -12.14
C LEU A 89 -10.75 0.86 -10.78
N PRO A 90 -10.15 1.60 -9.83
CA PRO A 90 -10.83 2.00 -8.59
C PRO A 90 -11.98 2.97 -8.80
N ILE A 91 -11.83 3.96 -9.68
CA ILE A 91 -12.87 4.98 -9.92
C ILE A 91 -14.12 4.31 -10.48
N VAL A 92 -13.97 3.47 -11.50
CA VAL A 92 -15.07 2.72 -12.12
C VAL A 92 -15.73 1.80 -11.09
N ALA A 93 -14.94 1.07 -10.30
CA ALA A 93 -15.48 0.14 -9.33
C ALA A 93 -16.21 0.83 -8.15
N LEU A 94 -15.70 1.97 -7.67
CA LEU A 94 -16.34 2.74 -6.59
C LEU A 94 -17.66 3.39 -7.02
N HIS A 95 -17.80 3.73 -8.30
CA HIS A 95 -19.05 4.28 -8.85
C HIS A 95 -20.05 3.18 -9.24
N GLY A 96 -19.55 2.03 -9.70
CA GLY A 96 -20.39 0.94 -10.21
C GLY A 96 -20.88 -0.06 -9.15
N PHE A 97 -20.18 -0.19 -8.01
CA PHE A 97 -20.49 -1.20 -7.00
C PHE A 97 -20.63 -0.60 -5.59
N HIS A 98 -21.64 -1.07 -4.85
CA HIS A 98 -21.79 -0.78 -3.41
C HIS A 98 -20.80 -1.63 -2.61
N LEU A 99 -19.55 -1.17 -2.52
CA LEU A 99 -18.47 -1.86 -1.80
C LEU A 99 -18.41 -1.37 -0.35
N GLU A 100 -18.68 -2.26 0.61
CA GLU A 100 -18.70 -1.95 2.04
C GLU A 100 -18.10 -3.07 2.88
N GLY A 101 -17.60 -2.73 4.07
CA GLY A 101 -17.19 -3.75 5.03
C GLY A 101 -16.08 -4.67 4.49
N ALA A 102 -16.36 -5.98 4.53
CA ALA A 102 -15.47 -7.03 4.06
C ALA A 102 -15.35 -7.06 2.51
N THR A 103 -16.39 -6.70 1.76
CA THR A 103 -16.33 -6.72 0.29
C THR A 103 -15.39 -5.64 -0.23
N LEU A 104 -15.38 -4.47 0.41
CA LEU A 104 -14.40 -3.42 0.15
C LEU A 104 -12.96 -3.86 0.45
N GLU A 105 -12.75 -4.66 1.49
CA GLU A 105 -11.41 -5.17 1.82
C GLU A 105 -10.91 -6.18 0.79
N VAL A 106 -11.77 -7.10 0.34
CA VAL A 106 -11.45 -8.02 -0.76
C VAL A 106 -11.12 -7.25 -2.03
N PHE A 107 -11.95 -6.26 -2.37
CA PHE A 107 -11.72 -5.40 -3.52
C PHE A 107 -10.39 -4.65 -3.43
N ALA A 108 -10.11 -4.01 -2.29
CA ALA A 108 -8.85 -3.31 -2.06
C ALA A 108 -7.63 -4.25 -2.17
N THR A 109 -7.78 -5.51 -1.72
CA THR A 109 -6.73 -6.54 -1.84
C THR A 109 -6.47 -6.89 -3.30
N ILE A 110 -7.52 -7.18 -4.08
CA ILE A 110 -7.41 -7.49 -5.51
C ILE A 110 -6.80 -6.32 -6.28
N TYR A 111 -7.25 -5.11 -5.97
CA TYR A 111 -6.74 -3.87 -6.57
C TYR A 111 -5.23 -3.73 -6.37
N VAL A 112 -4.76 -3.80 -5.11
CA VAL A 112 -3.34 -3.66 -4.80
C VAL A 112 -2.51 -4.74 -5.47
N SER A 113 -2.94 -6.00 -5.39
CA SER A 113 -2.25 -7.11 -6.04
C SER A 113 -2.11 -6.86 -7.55
N THR A 114 -3.19 -6.42 -8.20
CA THR A 114 -3.20 -6.13 -9.64
C THR A 114 -2.22 -5.01 -9.99
N VAL A 115 -2.24 -3.89 -9.26
CA VAL A 115 -1.33 -2.75 -9.51
C VAL A 115 0.13 -3.16 -9.35
N ILE A 116 0.46 -3.93 -8.29
CA ILE A 116 1.82 -4.43 -8.08
C ILE A 116 2.24 -5.39 -9.19
N THR A 117 1.40 -6.37 -9.53
CA THR A 117 1.71 -7.35 -10.58
C THR A 117 1.93 -6.68 -11.94
N VAL A 118 1.07 -5.72 -12.32
CA VAL A 118 1.24 -4.94 -13.56
C VAL A 118 2.55 -4.16 -13.54
N ALA A 119 2.87 -3.48 -12.44
CA ALA A 119 4.12 -2.73 -12.34
C ALA A 119 5.38 -3.62 -12.45
N ILE A 120 5.37 -4.79 -11.78
CA ILE A 120 6.46 -5.78 -11.88
C ILE A 120 6.60 -6.28 -13.32
N ALA A 121 5.49 -6.63 -13.97
CA ALA A 121 5.47 -7.15 -15.34
C ALA A 121 6.00 -6.12 -16.34
N MET A 122 5.62 -4.85 -16.21
CA MET A 122 6.06 -3.80 -17.14
C MET A 122 7.54 -3.46 -16.97
N ASP A 123 8.07 -3.40 -15.74
CA ASP A 123 9.51 -3.28 -15.49
C ASP A 123 10.28 -4.50 -16.03
N ALA A 124 9.75 -5.71 -15.85
CA ALA A 124 10.36 -6.93 -16.41
C ALA A 124 10.48 -6.88 -17.94
N ALA A 125 9.38 -6.54 -18.60
CA ALA A 125 9.32 -6.45 -20.05
C ALA A 125 10.24 -5.34 -20.58
N ALA A 126 10.33 -4.19 -19.89
CA ALA A 126 11.29 -3.16 -20.27
C ALA A 126 12.75 -3.64 -20.13
N ARG A 127 13.11 -4.33 -19.06
CA ARG A 127 14.47 -4.90 -18.90
C ARG A 127 14.81 -5.95 -19.95
N TYR A 128 13.81 -6.68 -20.44
CA TYR A 128 14.00 -7.70 -21.47
C TYR A 128 14.16 -7.08 -22.88
N LEU A 129 13.29 -6.12 -23.21
CA LEU A 129 13.11 -5.63 -24.57
C LEU A 129 13.83 -4.30 -24.87
N THR A 130 14.25 -3.54 -23.85
CA THR A 130 15.01 -2.30 -24.03
C THR A 130 16.24 -2.24 -23.14
N ASN A 131 17.30 -1.60 -23.65
CA ASN A 131 18.50 -1.26 -22.88
C ASN A 131 18.49 0.20 -22.41
N ASN A 132 17.38 0.93 -22.60
CA ASN A 132 17.29 2.35 -22.21
C ASN A 132 17.20 2.46 -20.66
N PRO A 133 18.24 2.97 -19.98
CA PRO A 133 18.29 2.99 -18.52
C PRO A 133 17.23 3.93 -17.91
N LEU A 134 16.82 4.99 -18.62
CA LEU A 134 15.81 5.91 -18.13
C LEU A 134 14.42 5.28 -18.12
N VAL A 135 14.08 4.52 -19.15
CA VAL A 135 12.79 3.81 -19.22
C VAL A 135 12.72 2.71 -18.16
N GLN A 136 13.82 1.96 -17.99
CA GLN A 136 13.94 0.96 -16.93
C GLN A 136 13.85 1.59 -15.54
N MET A 137 14.51 2.72 -15.29
CA MET A 137 14.44 3.43 -14.01
C MET A 137 13.02 3.94 -13.73
N PHE A 138 12.35 4.50 -14.74
CA PHE A 138 11.00 5.02 -14.60
C PHE A 138 9.99 3.94 -14.21
N LEU A 139 10.02 2.79 -14.90
CA LEU A 139 9.14 1.66 -14.60
C LEU A 139 9.48 1.01 -13.25
N PHE A 140 10.76 0.98 -12.88
CA PHE A 140 11.17 0.55 -11.55
C PHE A 140 10.62 1.46 -10.44
N MET A 141 10.64 2.78 -10.64
CA MET A 141 10.02 3.73 -9.70
C MET A 141 8.51 3.55 -9.61
N GLY A 142 7.84 3.23 -10.72
CA GLY A 142 6.42 2.85 -10.74
C GLY A 142 6.14 1.61 -9.88
N TYR A 143 7.00 0.60 -9.96
CA TYR A 143 6.94 -0.58 -9.10
C TYR A 143 7.13 -0.25 -7.61
N LEU A 144 8.12 0.58 -7.24
CA LEU A 144 8.29 1.02 -5.85
C LEU A 144 7.08 1.82 -5.35
N SER A 145 6.53 2.68 -6.21
CA SER A 145 5.32 3.46 -5.91
C SER A 145 4.11 2.55 -5.64
N ALA A 146 3.95 1.45 -6.40
CA ALA A 146 2.89 0.47 -6.17
C ALA A 146 3.01 -0.20 -4.79
N ILE A 147 4.21 -0.58 -4.36
CA ILE A 147 4.46 -1.14 -3.02
C ILE A 147 4.13 -0.11 -1.92
N MET A 148 4.52 1.15 -2.12
CA MET A 148 4.24 2.20 -1.15
C MET A 148 2.74 2.52 -1.07
N SER A 149 2.03 2.48 -2.20
CA SER A 149 0.57 2.68 -2.27
C SER A 149 -0.20 1.54 -1.58
N ALA A 150 0.30 0.31 -1.66
CA ALA A 150 -0.21 -0.80 -0.85
C ALA A 150 -0.13 -0.49 0.65
N THR A 151 0.99 0.10 1.08
CA THR A 151 1.26 0.44 2.47
C THR A 151 0.35 1.56 2.97
N THR A 152 -0.02 2.53 2.12
CA THR A 152 -0.91 3.64 2.49
C THR A 152 -2.36 3.22 2.68
N LEU A 153 -2.82 2.16 2.00
CA LEU A 153 -4.14 1.57 2.23
C LEU A 153 -4.28 1.00 3.65
N ARG A 154 -3.16 0.64 4.28
CA ARG A 154 -3.10 0.12 5.65
C ARG A 154 -4.05 -1.05 5.82
N LEU A 155 -3.98 -2.00 4.90
CA LEU A 155 -4.68 -3.28 5.01
C LEU A 155 -4.22 -3.99 6.28
N ARG A 156 -5.07 -4.87 6.82
CA ARG A 156 -4.69 -5.69 7.99
C ARG A 156 -3.40 -6.44 7.70
N PRO A 157 -2.49 -6.59 8.68
CA PRO A 157 -1.18 -7.21 8.44
C PRO A 157 -1.25 -8.58 7.78
N ARG A 158 -2.23 -9.43 8.14
CA ARG A 158 -2.39 -10.76 7.52
C ARG A 158 -2.59 -10.69 6.00
N ILE A 159 -3.33 -9.69 5.53
CA ILE A 159 -3.63 -9.48 4.11
C ILE A 159 -2.46 -8.77 3.44
N HIS A 160 -1.92 -7.72 4.06
CA HIS A 160 -0.78 -7.00 3.50
C HIS A 160 0.44 -7.93 3.33
N LEU A 161 0.72 -8.76 4.33
CA LEU A 161 1.82 -9.73 4.27
C LEU A 161 1.61 -10.79 3.19
N SER A 162 0.38 -11.23 2.92
CA SER A 162 0.14 -12.18 1.81
C SER A 162 0.34 -11.51 0.45
N VAL A 163 -0.09 -10.25 0.29
CA VAL A 163 0.14 -9.47 -0.93
C VAL A 163 1.62 -9.23 -1.16
N ILE A 164 2.36 -8.76 -0.15
CA ILE A 164 3.80 -8.53 -0.27
C ILE A 164 4.55 -9.85 -0.46
N GLY A 165 4.15 -10.93 0.23
CA GLY A 165 4.75 -12.24 0.04
C GLY A 165 4.59 -12.76 -1.39
N MET A 166 3.39 -12.60 -1.98
CA MET A 166 3.18 -12.90 -3.40
C MET A 166 4.05 -12.02 -4.30
N ALA A 167 4.12 -10.72 -4.03
CA ALA A 167 4.98 -9.81 -4.77
C ALA A 167 6.45 -10.19 -4.71
N THR A 168 6.95 -10.65 -3.54
CA THR A 168 8.31 -11.17 -3.39
C THR A 168 8.55 -12.38 -4.29
N VAL A 169 7.62 -13.35 -4.32
CA VAL A 169 7.75 -14.54 -5.17
C VAL A 169 7.79 -14.15 -6.65
N ILE A 170 6.90 -13.25 -7.08
CA ILE A 170 6.86 -12.76 -8.47
C ILE A 170 8.15 -12.00 -8.80
N ASP A 171 8.66 -11.16 -7.90
CA ASP A 171 9.91 -10.41 -8.09
C ASP A 171 11.11 -11.36 -8.21
N MET A 172 11.21 -12.36 -7.34
CA MET A 172 12.26 -13.38 -7.42
C MET A 172 12.19 -14.17 -8.73
N LEU A 173 10.99 -14.62 -9.12
CA LEU A 173 10.80 -15.35 -10.37
C LEU A 173 11.19 -14.50 -11.59
N ARG A 174 10.80 -13.22 -11.59
CA ARG A 174 11.20 -12.26 -12.62
C ARG A 174 12.72 -12.19 -12.75
N TRP A 175 13.44 -12.05 -11.64
CA TRP A 175 14.90 -11.95 -11.68
C TRP A 175 15.56 -13.25 -12.12
N ALA A 176 15.03 -14.40 -11.70
CA ALA A 176 15.51 -15.70 -12.15
C ALA A 176 15.35 -15.84 -13.68
N ILE A 177 14.20 -15.45 -14.24
CA ILE A 177 13.95 -15.47 -15.68
C ILE A 177 14.89 -14.51 -16.41
N LEU A 178 15.05 -13.27 -15.94
CA LEU A 178 15.95 -12.30 -16.56
C LEU A 178 17.41 -12.77 -16.53
N ALA A 179 17.84 -13.41 -15.44
CA ALA A 179 19.18 -14.00 -15.34
C ALA A 179 19.37 -15.15 -16.35
N ALA A 180 18.41 -16.06 -16.45
CA ALA A 180 18.43 -17.16 -17.42
C ALA A 180 18.49 -16.67 -18.87
N LEU A 181 17.89 -15.50 -19.15
CA LEU A 181 17.93 -14.84 -20.47
C LEU A 181 19.18 -13.96 -20.68
N GLY A 182 20.19 -14.05 -19.82
CA GLY A 182 21.44 -13.29 -19.94
C GLY A 182 21.32 -11.79 -19.64
N ARG A 183 20.23 -11.35 -18.99
CA ARG A 183 19.96 -9.95 -18.64
C ARG A 183 20.36 -9.58 -17.20
N ALA A 184 21.18 -10.40 -16.56
CA ALA A 184 21.61 -10.24 -15.16
C ALA A 184 22.31 -8.89 -14.87
N GLY A 185 22.99 -8.30 -15.85
CA GLY A 185 23.65 -6.99 -15.72
C GLY A 185 22.69 -5.83 -15.41
N THR A 186 21.38 -6.01 -15.65
CA THR A 186 20.36 -5.00 -15.31
C THR A 186 19.91 -5.06 -13.83
N ALA A 187 20.39 -6.03 -13.05
CA ALA A 187 19.77 -6.42 -11.77
C ALA A 187 20.41 -5.86 -10.50
N ILE A 188 21.73 -5.65 -10.48
CA ILE A 188 22.51 -5.64 -9.21
C ILE A 188 22.09 -4.52 -8.25
N ALA A 189 21.81 -3.31 -8.74
CA ALA A 189 21.36 -2.20 -7.87
C ALA A 189 19.86 -2.27 -7.52
N VAL A 190 19.06 -2.96 -8.32
CA VAL A 190 17.59 -2.87 -8.31
C VAL A 190 16.97 -3.90 -7.37
N VAL A 191 17.56 -5.10 -7.31
CA VAL A 191 17.13 -6.18 -6.41
C VAL A 191 17.25 -5.76 -4.93
N GLY A 192 18.36 -5.13 -4.56
CA GLY A 192 18.56 -4.65 -3.19
C GLY A 192 17.52 -3.60 -2.78
N VAL A 193 17.21 -2.68 -3.69
CA VAL A 193 16.20 -1.63 -3.47
C VAL A 193 14.78 -2.21 -3.41
N SER A 194 14.45 -3.21 -4.24
CA SER A 194 13.15 -3.89 -4.18
C SER A 194 12.94 -4.62 -2.86
N CYS A 195 13.94 -5.39 -2.42
CA CYS A 195 13.94 -6.05 -1.12
C CYS A 195 13.79 -5.04 0.04
N ALA A 196 14.54 -3.94 0.01
CA ALA A 196 14.43 -2.90 1.03
C ALA A 196 13.04 -2.26 1.07
N ALA A 197 12.43 -1.99 -0.09
CA ALA A 197 11.08 -1.44 -0.18
C ALA A 197 10.02 -2.41 0.37
N MET A 198 10.13 -3.72 0.09
CA MET A 198 9.25 -4.73 0.66
C MET A 198 9.37 -4.80 2.18
N VAL A 199 10.60 -4.84 2.71
CA VAL A 199 10.85 -4.85 4.17
C VAL A 199 10.31 -3.58 4.82
N LEU A 200 10.52 -2.42 4.20
CA LEU A 200 9.98 -1.15 4.67
C LEU A 200 8.45 -1.16 4.69
N SER A 201 7.81 -1.66 3.62
CA SER A 201 6.36 -1.79 3.53
C SER A 201 5.78 -2.69 4.63
N ILE A 202 6.40 -3.84 4.88
CA ILE A 202 6.04 -4.75 5.96
C ILE A 202 6.18 -4.05 7.31
N THR A 203 7.32 -3.40 7.54
CA THR A 203 7.64 -2.73 8.79
C THR A 203 6.63 -1.62 9.08
N LEU A 204 6.37 -0.74 8.13
CA LEU A 204 5.40 0.35 8.24
C LEU A 204 3.99 -0.19 8.49
N THR A 205 3.60 -1.30 7.88
CA THR A 205 2.29 -1.91 8.10
C THR A 205 2.15 -2.41 9.53
N LEU A 206 3.16 -3.10 10.07
CA LEU A 206 3.13 -3.58 11.46
C LEU A 206 3.16 -2.43 12.47
N PHE A 207 3.95 -1.38 12.22
CA PHE A 207 3.94 -0.15 13.04
C PHE A 207 2.57 0.51 13.02
N ASN A 208 1.99 0.70 11.83
CA ASN A 208 0.69 1.35 11.68
C ASN A 208 -0.44 0.56 12.36
N GLU A 209 -0.47 -0.76 12.23
CA GLU A 209 -1.47 -1.60 12.90
C GLU A 209 -1.33 -1.52 14.43
N SER A 210 -0.11 -1.67 14.95
CA SER A 210 0.13 -1.59 16.40
C SER A 210 -0.29 -0.23 16.97
N ALA A 211 0.10 0.87 16.29
CA ALA A 211 -0.28 2.22 16.68
C ALA A 211 -1.80 2.43 16.63
N GLN A 212 -2.47 1.95 15.57
CA GLN A 212 -3.92 2.08 15.43
C GLN A 212 -4.68 1.33 16.51
N ARG A 213 -4.28 0.09 16.83
CA ARG A 213 -4.93 -0.71 17.88
C ARG A 213 -4.78 -0.06 19.26
N ARG A 214 -3.58 0.42 19.59
CA ARG A 214 -3.31 1.13 20.86
C ARG A 214 -4.10 2.43 20.96
N TYR A 215 -4.10 3.24 19.89
CA TYR A 215 -4.85 4.48 19.83
C TYR A 215 -6.36 4.24 20.00
N PHE A 216 -6.90 3.23 19.31
CA PHE A 216 -8.30 2.84 19.43
C PHE A 216 -8.65 2.42 20.86
N TYR A 217 -7.79 1.60 21.50
CA TYR A 217 -7.99 1.17 22.88
C TYR A 217 -7.96 2.35 23.87
N LEU A 218 -6.94 3.20 23.78
CA LEU A 218 -6.81 4.39 24.66
C LEU A 218 -8.00 5.33 24.51
N ARG A 219 -8.43 5.60 23.29
CA ARG A 219 -9.60 6.44 23.04
C ARG A 219 -10.85 5.87 23.71
N ARG A 220 -11.07 4.55 23.60
CA ARG A 220 -12.23 3.89 24.20
C ARG A 220 -12.18 3.90 25.73
N LEU A 221 -10.99 3.78 26.33
CA LEU A 221 -10.82 3.93 27.78
C LEU A 221 -11.17 5.34 28.25
N VAL A 222 -10.69 6.38 27.56
CA VAL A 222 -11.01 7.78 27.89
C VAL A 222 -12.51 8.06 27.75
N GLU A 223 -13.17 7.51 26.72
CA GLU A 223 -14.62 7.63 26.55
C GLU A 223 -15.38 6.96 27.71
N LEU A 224 -14.92 5.80 28.19
CA LEU A 224 -15.51 5.10 29.34
C LEU A 224 -15.28 5.84 30.66
N ASP A 225 -14.08 6.39 30.89
CA ASP A 225 -13.77 7.19 32.08
C ASP A 225 -14.61 8.47 32.12
N ALA A 226 -14.80 9.13 30.98
CA ALA A 226 -15.67 10.32 30.87
C ALA A 226 -17.14 9.99 31.18
N VAL A 227 -17.64 8.81 30.77
CA VAL A 227 -18.98 8.34 31.11
C VAL A 227 -19.08 7.98 32.60
N ALA A 228 -18.05 7.36 33.19
CA ALA A 228 -18.02 7.04 34.61
C ALA A 228 -17.97 8.29 35.49
N LEU A 229 -17.24 9.32 35.07
CA LEU A 229 -17.16 10.62 35.75
C LEU A 229 -18.41 11.48 35.52
N GLY A 230 -19.00 11.42 34.32
CA GLY A 230 -20.27 12.09 33.99
C GLY A 230 -21.51 11.42 34.58
N GLY A 231 -21.43 10.13 34.94
CA GLY A 231 -22.46 9.38 35.65
C GLY A 231 -22.44 9.57 37.18
N SER A 232 -21.42 10.25 37.71
CA SER A 232 -21.27 10.56 39.14
C SER A 232 -21.74 11.97 39.53
N GLY A 233 -22.21 12.78 38.56
CA GLY A 233 -22.66 14.14 38.82
C GLY A 233 -23.88 14.51 37.98
N GLY A 234 -25.09 14.29 38.53
CA GLY A 234 -26.31 14.72 37.83
C GLY A 234 -27.65 14.40 38.48
N GLY A 235 -27.70 14.22 39.81
CA GLY A 235 -28.95 14.34 40.54
C GLY A 235 -29.23 15.81 40.83
N HIS A 236 -30.41 16.27 40.37
CA HIS A 236 -31.09 17.53 40.69
C HIS A 236 -30.69 18.83 39.99
N GLY A 237 -31.62 19.31 39.16
CA GLY A 237 -31.63 20.65 38.58
C GLY A 237 -32.81 20.85 37.63
N ALA A 238 -34.04 20.79 38.13
CA ALA A 238 -35.21 21.28 37.42
C ALA A 238 -35.10 22.81 37.20
N ARG A 239 -35.47 23.28 36.00
CA ARG A 239 -35.89 24.64 35.55
C ARG A 239 -35.20 24.97 34.22
N GLY A 240 -35.85 25.45 33.18
CA GLY A 240 -37.23 25.88 32.98
C GLY A 240 -37.37 26.32 31.52
N LYS A 241 -38.61 26.32 31.03
CA LYS A 241 -38.98 26.95 29.77
C LYS A 241 -38.60 28.43 29.77
N GLY A 242 -38.22 28.94 28.61
CA GLY A 242 -38.03 30.34 28.27
C GLY A 242 -37.70 30.44 26.80
#